data_AF-A0A7W8HZM6-F1
#
_entry.id   AF-A0A7W8HZM6-F1
#
_cell.length_a   1.000
_cell.length_b   1.000
_cell.length_c   1.000
_cell.angle_alpha   90.00
_cell.angle_beta   90.00
_cell.angle_gamma   90.00
#
_symmetry.space_group_name_H-M   'P 1'
#
loop_
_entity.id
_entity.type
_entity.pdbx_description
1 polymer ?
#
loop_
_entity_poly.entity_id
_entity_poly.type
_entity_poly.pdbx_seq_one_letter_code
_entity_poly.pdbx_strand_id
1 'polypeptide(L)' 'MSDRVKTHGRAFGDPELGAPGQALSSMQGRKLKEITAKARGEEPKRRWGRKVPKPSDD' A
#
# COMPACT_ATOMS: atom_id res chain seq x y z
N MET A 1 -3.82 -22.17 0.07
CA MET A 1 -2.88 -21.05 0.33
C MET A 1 -1.56 -21.14 -0.48
N SER A 2 -1.34 -22.20 -1.28
CA SER A 2 -0.01 -22.48 -1.87
C SER A 2 0.25 -21.87 -3.24
N ASP A 3 -0.77 -21.72 -4.11
CA ASP A 3 -0.52 -21.41 -5.53
C ASP A 3 -0.10 -19.97 -5.79
N ARG A 4 -0.59 -19.02 -4.97
CA ARG A 4 -0.15 -17.62 -5.04
C ARG A 4 1.34 -17.48 -4.68
N VAL A 5 1.80 -18.20 -3.65
CA VAL A 5 3.20 -18.15 -3.21
C VAL A 5 4.12 -18.82 -4.23
N LYS A 6 3.68 -19.89 -4.89
CA LYS A 6 4.42 -20.53 -5.98
C LYS A 6 4.55 -19.62 -7.21
N THR A 7 3.51 -18.86 -7.53
CA THR A 7 3.47 -18.02 -8.75
C THR A 7 4.12 -16.66 -8.58
N HIS A 8 3.99 -16.03 -7.41
CA HIS A 8 4.46 -14.66 -7.17
C HIS A 8 5.65 -14.58 -6.20
N GLY A 9 6.16 -15.75 -5.77
CA GLY A 9 7.18 -15.83 -4.73
C GLY A 9 6.66 -15.37 -3.37
N ARG A 10 7.50 -15.54 -2.34
CA ARG A 10 7.18 -15.07 -0.98
C ARG A 10 7.82 -13.69 -0.81
N ALA A 11 6.99 -12.65 -0.74
CA ALA A 11 7.46 -11.25 -0.74
C ALA A 11 8.51 -10.88 0.32
N PHE A 12 8.61 -11.63 1.42
CA PHE A 12 9.61 -11.42 2.49
C PHE A 12 10.57 -12.62 2.67
N GLY A 13 10.38 -13.69 1.90
CA GLY A 13 11.18 -14.93 2.00
C GLY A 13 12.02 -15.21 0.76
N ASP A 14 11.78 -14.48 -0.33
CA ASP A 14 12.56 -14.54 -1.56
C ASP A 14 13.53 -13.34 -1.59
N PRO A 15 14.85 -13.59 -1.59
CA PRO A 15 15.85 -12.53 -1.61
C PRO A 15 15.71 -11.57 -2.80
N GLU A 16 15.22 -12.03 -3.95
CA GLU A 16 15.02 -11.16 -5.13
C GLU A 16 13.80 -10.24 -4.98
N LEU A 17 12.83 -10.62 -4.15
CA LEU A 17 11.60 -9.85 -3.93
C LEU A 17 11.67 -8.96 -2.67
N GLY A 18 12.72 -9.12 -1.87
CA GLY A 18 13.03 -8.30 -0.71
C GLY A 18 13.40 -9.12 0.52
N ALA A 19 14.71 -9.29 0.74
CA ALA A 19 15.22 -9.94 1.95
C ALA A 19 15.02 -9.07 3.21
N PRO A 20 14.84 -9.68 4.39
CA PRO A 20 14.89 -8.95 5.66
C PRO A 20 16.21 -8.17 5.81
N GLY A 21 16.13 -6.87 6.09
CA GLY A 21 17.30 -6.00 6.30
C GLY A 21 17.82 -5.29 5.04
N GLN A 22 17.28 -5.58 3.85
CA GLN A 22 17.58 -4.78 2.66
C GLN A 22 16.85 -3.42 2.72
N ALA A 23 17.49 -2.39 2.15
CA ALA A 23 16.87 -1.08 2.00
C ALA A 23 15.63 -1.20 1.10
N LEU A 24 14.48 -0.76 1.62
CA LEU A 24 13.22 -0.84 0.89
C LEU A 24 13.23 0.07 -0.34
N SER A 25 12.61 -0.40 -1.42
CA SER A 25 12.26 0.48 -2.53
C SER A 25 11.38 1.64 -2.04
N SER A 26 11.52 2.82 -2.67
CA SER A 26 10.66 3.98 -2.43
C SER A 26 9.16 3.64 -2.45
N MET A 27 8.74 2.69 -3.29
CA MET A 27 7.35 2.24 -3.38
C MET A 27 6.93 1.34 -2.21
N GLN A 28 7.82 0.47 -1.73
CA GLN A 28 7.58 -0.36 -0.55
C GLN A 28 7.46 0.53 0.71
N GLY A 29 8.35 1.52 0.85
CA GLY A 29 8.28 2.49 1.94
C GLY A 29 6.98 3.32 1.94
N ARG A 30 6.48 3.69 0.75
CA ARG A 30 5.15 4.31 0.61
C ARG A 30 4.03 3.40 1.08
N LYS A 31 4.08 2.11 0.72
CA LYS A 31 3.04 1.15 1.12
C LYS A 31 3.00 0.93 2.63
N LEU A 32 4.16 0.87 3.29
CA LEU A 32 4.22 0.78 4.74
C LEU A 32 3.58 2.00 5.41
N LYS A 33 3.83 3.22 4.92
CA LYS A 33 3.17 4.43 5.44
C LYS A 33 1.65 4.37 5.30
N GLU A 34 1.13 3.84 4.19
CA GLU A 34 -0.31 3.64 4.01
C GLU A 34 -0.89 2.64 5.03
N ILE A 35 -0.21 1.52 5.25
CA ILE A 35 -0.64 0.50 6.22
C ILE A 35 -0.64 1.09 7.63
N THR A 36 0.42 1.81 8.00
CA THR A 36 0.52 2.49 9.30
C THR A 36 -0.59 3.52 9.48
N ALA A 37 -0.83 4.37 8.49
CA ALA A 37 -1.93 5.34 8.52
C ALA A 37 -3.29 4.64 8.70
N LYS A 38 -3.55 3.58 7.92
CA LYS A 38 -4.78 2.78 8.03
C LYS A 38 -4.94 2.12 9.40
N ALA A 39 -3.86 1.57 9.96
CA ALA A 39 -3.88 0.97 11.30
C ALA A 39 -4.15 1.99 12.40
N ARG A 40 -3.72 3.24 12.20
CA ARG A 40 -4.03 4.39 13.08
C ARG A 40 -5.43 4.96 12.87
N GLY A 41 -6.21 4.40 11.93
CA GLY A 41 -7.53 4.91 11.57
C GLY A 41 -7.50 6.21 10.75
N GLU A 42 -6.34 6.60 10.22
CA GLU A 42 -6.25 7.75 9.32
C GLU A 42 -6.90 7.38 7.98
N GLU A 43 -7.92 8.13 7.56
CA GLU A 43 -8.55 7.91 6.27
C GLU A 43 -7.54 8.11 5.13
N PRO A 44 -7.59 7.27 4.07
CA PRO A 44 -6.69 7.42 2.94
C PRO A 44 -6.87 8.82 2.35
N LYS A 45 -5.81 9.65 2.42
CA LYS A 45 -5.79 10.97 1.79
C LYS A 45 -6.07 10.77 0.31
N ARG A 46 -7.28 11.14 -0.13
CA ARG A 46 -7.73 11.10 -1.52
C ARG A 46 -6.78 11.95 -2.36
N ARG A 47 -5.80 11.32 -3.02
CA ARG A 47 -4.91 12.03 -3.93
C ARG A 47 -5.59 12.12 -5.29
N TRP A 48 -5.99 13.36 -5.62
CA TRP A 48 -6.45 13.85 -6.93
C TRP A 48 -7.67 13.16 -7.56
N GLY A 49 -8.74 13.94 -7.76
CA GLY A 49 -9.83 13.57 -8.69
C GLY A 49 -11.27 13.64 -8.16
N ARG A 50 -11.52 13.89 -6.86
CA ARG A 50 -12.90 14.19 -6.42
C ARG A 50 -13.10 15.69 -6.33
N LYS A 51 -13.60 16.30 -7.43
CA LYS A 51 -14.48 17.47 -7.28
C LYS A 51 -15.64 17.00 -6.41
N VAL A 52 -15.74 17.51 -5.20
CA VAL A 52 -16.95 17.37 -4.39
C VAL A 52 -18.04 18.12 -5.18
N PRO A 53 -19.10 17.46 -5.68
CA PRO A 53 -20.23 18.21 -6.20
C PRO A 53 -20.80 19.01 -5.02
N LYS A 54 -20.87 20.33 -5.19
CA LYS A 54 -21.48 21.23 -4.20
C LYS A 54 -22.95 20.82 -4.08
N PRO A 55 -23.52 20.67 -2.87
CA PRO A 55 -24.96 20.52 -2.75
C PRO A 55 -25.61 21.77 -3.35
N SER A 56 -26.46 21.57 -4.36
CA SER A 56 -27.33 22.62 -4.87
C SER A 56 -28.47 22.79 -3.87
N ASP A 57 -28.48 23.92 -3.17
CA ASP A 57 -29.69 24.46 -2.58
C ASP A 57 -30.44 25.22 -3.69
N ASP A 58 -31.44 24.58 -4.30
CA ASP A 58 -32.66 25.16 -4.91
C ASP A 58 -33.61 24.04 -5.35
#